data_AF-A0A9E0QTQ7-F1
#
_entry.id   AF-A0A9E0QTQ7-F1
#
_cell.length_a   1.000
_cell.length_b   1.000
_cell.length_c   1.000
_cell.angle_alpha   90.00
_cell.angle_beta   90.00
_cell.angle_gamma   90.00
#
_symmetry.space_group_name_H-M   'P 1'
#
loop_
_entity.id
_entity.type
_entity.pdbx_description
1 polymer ?
#
loop_
_entity_poly.entity_id
_entity_poly.type
_entity_poly.pdbx_seq_one_letter_code
_entity_poly.pdbx_strand_id
1 'polypeptide(L)' 'QFCIMMITALGVGFITPPLGLNLFVVSGITGESILRIAWRAVPFVFFMLIVVLLIAYIPAISTTMLPDVYK' A
#
# COMPACT_ATOMS: atom_id res chain seq x y z
N GLN A 1 -9.55 6.95 -11.59
CA GLN A 1 -8.71 7.52 -10.52
C GLN A 1 -9.25 7.20 -9.11
N PHE A 2 -10.55 7.38 -8.80
CA PHE A 2 -11.12 7.11 -7.45
C PHE A 2 -10.88 5.68 -6.92
N CYS A 3 -11.24 4.64 -7.69
CA CYS A 3 -11.03 3.25 -7.26
C CYS A 3 -9.55 2.93 -7.05
N ILE A 4 -8.66 3.49 -7.88
CA ILE A 4 -7.21 3.27 -7.76
C ILE A 4 -6.71 3.93 -6.48
N MET A 5 -7.07 5.19 -6.21
CA MET A 5 -6.72 5.86 -4.95
C MET A 5 -7.23 5.09 -3.72
N MET A 6 -8.49 4.62 -3.76
CA MET A 6 -9.11 3.86 -2.67
C MET A 6 -8.39 2.54 -2.40
N ILE A 7 -8.14 1.71 -3.43
CA ILE A 7 -7.48 0.40 -3.27
C ILE A 7 -6.01 0.58 -2.84
N THR A 8 -5.32 1.58 -3.38
CA THR A 8 -3.93 1.84 -3.01
C THR A 8 -3.82 2.34 -1.56
N ALA A 9 -4.70 3.24 -1.13
CA ALA A 9 -4.75 3.71 0.26
C ALA A 9 -5.11 2.59 1.24
N LEU A 10 -6.06 1.71 0.88
CA LEU A 10 -6.39 0.51 1.66
C LEU A 10 -5.20 -0.46 1.75
N GLY A 11 -4.49 -0.69 0.64
CA GLY A 11 -3.29 -1.54 0.61
C GLY A 11 -2.18 -1.03 1.53
N VAL A 12 -1.93 0.29 1.53
CA VAL A 12 -1.00 0.91 2.49
C VAL A 12 -1.52 0.74 3.92
N GLY A 13 -2.82 0.94 4.15
CA GLY A 13 -3.45 0.74 5.45
C GLY A 13 -3.20 -0.65 6.04
N PHE A 14 -3.29 -1.72 5.23
CA PHE A 14 -3.09 -3.10 5.71
C PHE A 14 -1.63 -3.47 6.02
N ILE A 15 -0.67 -2.81 5.39
CA ILE A 15 0.77 -3.04 5.62
C ILE A 15 1.29 -2.18 6.77
N THR A 16 0.75 -0.97 6.97
CA THR A 16 1.22 -0.07 8.02
C THR A 16 0.77 -0.60 9.39
N PRO A 17 1.66 -0.64 10.41
CA PRO A 17 1.36 -1.20 11.73
C PRO A 17 0.09 -0.70 12.47
N PRO A 18 -0.47 0.52 12.29
CA PRO A 18 -1.70 0.93 12.98
C PRO A 18 -2.92 0.04 12.70
N LEU A 19 -3.02 -0.57 11.51
CA LEU A 19 -3.99 -1.63 11.22
C LEU A 19 -3.29 -2.99 11.12
N GLY A 20 -2.13 -3.04 10.45
CA GLY A 20 -1.12 -4.08 10.57
C GLY A 20 -1.57 -5.51 10.30
N LEU A 21 -2.73 -5.73 9.67
CA LEU A 21 -3.37 -7.04 9.56
C LEU A 21 -2.44 -8.06 8.87
N ASN A 22 -1.68 -7.62 7.86
CA ASN A 22 -0.65 -8.45 7.23
C ASN A 22 0.52 -8.76 8.18
N LEU A 23 0.94 -7.82 9.02
CA LEU A 23 1.98 -8.04 10.04
C LEU A 23 1.49 -8.98 11.15
N PHE A 24 0.21 -8.93 11.50
CA PHE A 24 -0.43 -9.84 12.47
C PHE A 24 -0.43 -11.28 11.95
N VAL A 25 -0.87 -11.51 10.70
CA VAL A 25 -0.89 -12.84 10.08
C VAL A 25 0.53 -13.41 9.97
N VAL A 26 1.50 -12.60 9.54
CA VAL A 26 2.91 -13.03 9.43
C VAL A 26 3.52 -13.30 10.81
N SER A 27 3.19 -12.53 11.84
CA SER A 27 3.64 -12.81 13.21
C SER A 27 3.08 -14.13 13.75
N GLY A 28 1.84 -14.47 13.42
CA GLY A 28 1.22 -15.74 13.81
C GLY A 28 1.84 -16.96 13.12
N ILE A 29 2.32 -16.80 11.88
CA ILE A 29 3.00 -17.87 11.13
C ILE A 29 4.47 -18.00 11.55
N THR A 30 5.15 -16.88 11.83
CA THR A 30 6.60 -16.83 12.07
C THR A 30 6.97 -16.94 13.56
N GLY A 31 6.04 -16.63 14.47
CA GLY A 31 6.29 -16.58 15.91
C GLY A 31 7.15 -15.39 16.39
N GLU A 32 7.56 -14.51 15.47
CA GLU A 32 8.33 -13.29 15.76
C GLU A 32 7.41 -12.13 16.14
N SER A 33 7.90 -11.22 16.98
CA SER A 33 7.09 -10.10 17.48
C SER A 33 6.72 -9.13 16.35
N ILE A 34 5.46 -8.67 16.37
CA ILE A 34 4.90 -7.72 15.38
C ILE A 34 5.79 -6.48 15.25
N LEU A 35 6.33 -5.97 16.35
CA LEU A 35 7.24 -4.82 16.35
C LEU A 35 8.54 -5.09 15.58
N ARG A 36 9.11 -6.29 15.67
CA ARG A 36 10.35 -6.65 14.97
C ARG A 36 10.13 -6.79 13.47
N ILE A 37 8.97 -7.32 13.07
CA ILE A 37 8.56 -7.42 11.66
C ILE A 37 8.22 -6.02 11.13
N ALA A 38 7.51 -5.20 11.90
CA ALA A 38 7.20 -3.82 11.56
C ALA A 38 8.48 -2.99 11.34
N TRP A 39 9.49 -3.15 12.20
CA TRP A 39 10.78 -2.46 12.06
C TRP A 39 11.50 -2.83 10.77
N ARG A 40 11.42 -4.10 10.34
CA ARG A 40 11.94 -4.56 9.05
C ARG A 40 11.10 -4.08 7.85
N ALA A 41 9.81 -3.83 8.06
CA ALA A 41 8.88 -3.37 7.03
C ALA A 41 8.89 -1.83 6.83
N VAL A 42 9.52 -1.05 7.72
CA VAL A 42 9.68 0.42 7.59
C VAL A 42 10.15 0.88 6.20
N PRO A 43 11.22 0.32 5.60
CA PRO A 43 11.64 0.72 4.25
C PRO A 43 10.56 0.42 3.20
N PHE A 44 9.80 -0.66 3.37
CA PHE A 44 8.72 -1.02 2.45
C PHE A 44 7.55 -0.02 2.53
N VAL A 45 7.17 0.38 3.75
CA VAL A 45 6.15 1.42 3.99
C VAL A 45 6.57 2.75 3.34
N PHE A 46 7.85 3.11 3.44
CA PHE A 46 8.39 4.33 2.83
C PHE A 46 8.24 4.33 1.30
N PHE A 47 8.62 3.23 0.64
CA PHE A 47 8.40 3.08 -0.80
C PHE A 47 6.91 3.09 -1.18
N MET A 48 6.06 2.47 -0.36
CA MET A 48 4.61 2.46 -0.60
C MET A 48 3.99 3.86 -0.53
N LEU A 49 4.49 4.71 0.38
CA LEU A 49 4.10 6.11 0.52
C LEU A 49 4.50 6.93 -0.72
N ILE A 50 5.70 6.69 -1.26
CA ILE A 50 6.16 7.30 -2.51
C ILE A 50 5.28 6.89 -3.68
N VAL A 51 4.91 5.60 -3.78
CA VAL A 51 4.03 5.09 -4.83
C VAL A 51 2.64 5.71 -4.75
N VAL A 52 2.06 5.85 -3.56
CA VAL A 52 0.78 6.54 -3.36
C VAL A 52 0.86 8.00 -3.78
N LEU A 53 1.94 8.72 -3.42
CA LEU A 53 2.14 10.10 -3.83
C LEU A 53 2.30 10.22 -5.36
N LEU A 54 3.02 9.31 -6.01
CA LEU A 54 3.15 9.26 -7.46
C LEU A 54 1.78 9.06 -8.15
N ILE A 55 0.96 8.14 -7.64
CA ILE A 55 -0.39 7.90 -8.17
C ILE A 55 -1.33 9.10 -7.92
N ALA A 56 -1.16 9.79 -6.79
CA ALA A 56 -1.95 10.98 -6.44
C ALA A 56 -1.62 12.18 -7.32
N TYR A 57 -0.33 12.46 -7.58
CA TYR A 57 0.12 13.63 -8.35
C TYR A 57 0.22 13.37 -9.87
N ILE A 58 0.27 12.11 -10.31
CA ILE A 58 0.32 11.74 -11.72
C ILE A 58 -0.93 10.91 -12.09
N PRO A 59 -2.07 11.56 -12.37
CA PRO A 59 -3.29 10.90 -12.86
C PRO A 59 -3.04 10.05 -14.10
N ALA A 60 -2.07 10.45 -14.93
CA ALA A 60 -1.73 9.79 -16.18
C ALA A 60 -1.34 8.32 -15.98
N ILE A 61 -0.62 7.94 -14.91
CA ILE A 61 -0.23 6.54 -14.68
C ILE A 61 -1.46 5.65 -14.42
N SER A 62 -2.50 6.22 -13.80
CA SER A 62 -3.73 5.50 -13.47
C SER A 62 -4.77 5.53 -14.59
N THR A 63 -4.61 6.38 -15.61
CA THR A 63 -5.51 6.50 -16.76
C THR A 63 -4.90 6.07 -18.10
N THR A 64 -3.59 5.87 -18.20
CA THR A 64 -2.90 5.50 -19.45
C THR A 64 -3.26 4.12 -20.00
N MET A 65 -3.78 3.21 -19.16
CA MET A 65 -4.27 1.90 -19.61
C MET A 65 -5.80 1.82 -19.76
N LEU A 66 -6.54 2.92 -19.56
CA LEU A 66 -7.97 2.93 -19.86
C LEU A 66 -8.20 3.12 -21.37
N PRO A 67 -9.00 2.26 -22.03
CA PRO A 67 -9.39 2.46 -23.43
C PRO A 67 -10.14 3.80 -23.60
N ASP A 68 -9.89 4.50 -24.70
CA ASP A 68 -10.49 5.81 -25.07
C ASP A 68 -12.03 5.85 -25.09
N VAL A 69 -12.72 4.73 -24.88
CA VAL A 69 -14.19 4.59 -24.88
C VAL A 69 -14.85 5.28 -23.67
N TYR A 70 -14.10 5.55 -22.60
CA TYR A 70 -14.62 6.17 -21.36
C TYR A 70 -13.87 7.43 -20.93
N LYS A 71 -13.12 8.08 -21.86
CA LYS A 71 -12.55 9.40 -21.60
C LYS A 71 -13.62 10.46 -21.44
#